data_AF-A0A0T6ATJ6-F1
#
_entry.id   AF-A0A0T6ATJ6-F1
#
_cell.length_a   1.000
_cell.length_b   1.000
_cell.length_c   1.000
_cell.angle_alpha   90.00
_cell.angle_beta   90.00
_cell.angle_gamma   90.00
#
_symmetry.space_group_name_H-M   'P 1'
#
loop_
_entity.id
_entity.type
_entity.pdbx_description
1 polymer ?
#
loop_
_entity_poly.entity_id
_entity_poly.type
_entity_poly.pdbx_seq_one_letter_code
_entity_poly.pdbx_strand_id
1 'polypeptide(L)'
;LNLNLIPYFCGENINVNVTNEFLTTVLEDTYFTGVKSQQEGVLIAAWCRISLLSSDTISHSVSMKIFNLSAIKSVVTIEDCEEPFVDFIKALNKQVSAQNQVFRLKELCEICFGNIDKWISNYLTPSTLDSQVLYLFTKISLLFYYCAPLLYQKSKSICLLNRLVTVLLLPTEVLMGKPLSPNILHAIEKTWHLFMKGIFKLDHVSDPYIDRTLKDLIIRYVPHFSTSNTPIMNILDSAEITTYTLEKITNSFLLHSARSSEENTFKALKTIQSILQVSFDLPRIQNITRKVLSGVFEVIIFNSQKSAALDLVKF
;
A
#
# COMPACT_ATOMS: atom_id res chain seq x y z
N LEU A 1 -12.68 -24.06 -27.85
CA LEU A 1 -11.52 -23.14 -27.81
C LEU A 1 -10.19 -23.89 -27.64
N ASN A 2 -9.09 -23.49 -28.31
CA ASN A 2 -7.77 -24.12 -28.12
C ASN A 2 -7.09 -23.56 -26.85
N LEU A 3 -7.12 -24.32 -25.75
CA LEU A 3 -6.56 -23.92 -24.45
C LEU A 3 -5.05 -23.63 -24.48
N ASN A 4 -4.34 -24.05 -25.53
CA ASN A 4 -2.92 -23.73 -25.70
C ASN A 4 -2.66 -22.25 -26.01
N LEU A 5 -3.70 -21.47 -26.33
CA LEU A 5 -3.61 -20.03 -26.56
C LEU A 5 -3.60 -19.21 -25.27
N ILE A 6 -3.94 -19.80 -24.12
CA ILE A 6 -4.02 -19.09 -22.83
C ILE A 6 -2.70 -18.37 -22.48
N PRO A 7 -1.51 -19.03 -22.51
CA PRO A 7 -0.26 -18.35 -22.19
C PRO A 7 0.08 -17.20 -23.14
N TYR A 8 -0.39 -17.25 -24.38
CA TYR A 8 -0.14 -16.22 -25.37
C TYR A 8 -0.96 -14.95 -25.07
N PHE A 9 -2.28 -15.07 -24.96
CA PHE A 9 -3.17 -13.92 -24.74
C PHE A 9 -3.15 -13.37 -23.31
N CYS A 10 -2.73 -14.19 -22.35
CA CYS A 10 -2.50 -13.76 -20.96
C CYS A 10 -1.07 -13.25 -20.70
N GLY A 11 -0.23 -13.16 -21.74
CA GLY A 11 1.15 -12.70 -21.61
C GLY A 11 1.27 -11.24 -21.15
N GLU A 12 2.36 -10.92 -20.44
CA GLU A 12 2.61 -9.61 -19.84
C GLU A 12 2.68 -8.46 -20.86
N ASN A 13 3.04 -8.78 -22.11
CA ASN A 13 3.16 -7.81 -23.20
C ASN A 13 1.83 -7.53 -23.91
N ILE A 14 0.78 -8.31 -23.63
CA ILE A 14 -0.53 -8.12 -24.24
C ILE A 14 -1.26 -6.99 -23.51
N ASN A 15 -1.99 -6.16 -24.28
CA ASN A 15 -2.84 -5.10 -23.72
C ASN A 15 -3.90 -5.70 -22.77
N VAL A 16 -4.09 -5.07 -21.62
CA VAL A 16 -4.99 -5.55 -20.56
C VAL A 16 -6.44 -5.73 -21.05
N ASN A 17 -6.91 -4.86 -21.94
CA ASN A 17 -8.26 -4.94 -22.50
C ASN A 17 -8.41 -6.15 -23.44
N VAL A 18 -7.38 -6.43 -24.25
CA VAL A 18 -7.34 -7.63 -25.10
C VAL A 18 -7.31 -8.90 -24.24
N THR A 19 -6.53 -8.90 -23.16
CA THR A 19 -6.51 -10.01 -22.20
C THR A 19 -7.86 -10.19 -21.52
N ASN A 20 -8.57 -9.09 -21.19
CA ASN A 20 -9.90 -9.12 -20.60
C ASN A 20 -10.94 -9.71 -21.56
N GLU A 21 -11.01 -9.22 -22.80
CA GLU A 21 -11.91 -9.76 -23.83
C GLU A 21 -11.67 -11.25 -24.09
N PHE A 22 -10.39 -11.65 -24.15
CA PHE A 22 -10.02 -13.05 -24.28
C PHE A 22 -10.49 -13.89 -23.08
N LEU A 23 -10.23 -13.43 -21.85
CA LEU A 23 -10.66 -14.11 -20.63
C LEU A 23 -12.18 -14.26 -20.56
N THR A 24 -12.93 -13.19 -20.87
CA THR A 24 -14.38 -13.23 -20.94
C THR A 24 -14.85 -14.27 -21.95
N THR A 25 -14.32 -14.23 -23.17
CA THR A 25 -14.69 -15.18 -24.23
C THR A 25 -14.39 -16.64 -23.84
N VAL A 26 -13.21 -16.89 -23.27
CA VAL A 26 -12.75 -18.24 -22.92
C VAL A 26 -13.52 -18.79 -21.73
N LEU A 27 -13.73 -17.98 -20.70
CA LEU A 27 -14.40 -18.43 -19.49
C LEU A 27 -15.91 -18.49 -19.66
N GLU A 28 -16.52 -17.66 -20.51
CA GLU A 28 -17.96 -17.70 -20.78
C GLU A 28 -18.36 -18.82 -21.75
N ASP A 29 -17.42 -19.40 -22.50
CA ASP A 29 -17.64 -20.60 -23.31
C ASP A 29 -18.17 -21.77 -22.44
N THR A 30 -19.30 -22.35 -22.85
CA THR A 30 -19.95 -23.48 -22.17
C THR A 30 -19.08 -24.74 -22.17
N TYR A 31 -18.12 -24.85 -23.09
CA TYR A 31 -17.19 -25.97 -23.18
C TYR A 31 -15.89 -25.77 -22.39
N PHE A 32 -15.79 -24.70 -21.59
CA PHE A 32 -14.62 -24.45 -20.74
C PHE A 32 -14.49 -25.54 -19.66
N THR A 33 -13.77 -26.60 -19.98
CA THR A 33 -13.52 -27.77 -19.12
C THR A 33 -12.08 -28.28 -19.34
N GLY A 34 -11.51 -28.97 -18.34
CA GLY A 34 -10.21 -29.64 -18.49
C GLY A 34 -8.98 -28.71 -18.45
N VAL A 35 -9.05 -27.59 -17.74
CA VAL A 35 -7.91 -26.69 -17.51
C VAL A 35 -6.84 -27.42 -16.70
N LYS A 36 -5.60 -27.43 -17.20
CA LYS A 36 -4.45 -27.98 -16.46
C LYS A 36 -4.01 -27.01 -15.37
N SER A 37 -3.42 -27.50 -14.28
CA SER A 37 -2.96 -26.66 -13.15
C SER A 37 -2.06 -25.49 -13.58
N GLN A 38 -1.21 -25.68 -14.58
CA GLN A 38 -0.35 -24.61 -15.11
C GLN A 38 -1.16 -23.50 -15.80
N GLN A 39 -2.24 -23.86 -16.49
CA GLN A 39 -3.13 -22.89 -17.15
C GLN A 39 -3.99 -22.15 -16.12
N GLU A 40 -4.39 -22.80 -15.03
CA GLU A 40 -5.09 -22.13 -13.93
C GLU A 40 -4.26 -20.97 -13.38
N GLY A 41 -2.98 -21.20 -13.10
CA GLY A 41 -2.09 -20.15 -12.61
C GLY A 41 -2.00 -18.93 -13.54
N VAL A 42 -1.93 -19.18 -14.85
CA VAL A 42 -1.91 -18.11 -15.87
C VAL A 42 -3.23 -17.34 -15.90
N LEU A 43 -4.38 -18.01 -15.82
CA LEU A 43 -5.69 -17.37 -15.78
C LEU A 43 -5.87 -16.51 -14.53
N ILE A 44 -5.45 -17.02 -13.37
CA ILE A 44 -5.49 -16.30 -12.09
C ILE A 44 -4.61 -15.06 -12.14
N ALA A 45 -3.35 -15.20 -12.59
CA ALA A 45 -2.43 -14.08 -12.73
C ALA A 45 -2.98 -13.00 -13.69
N ALA A 46 -3.56 -13.41 -14.81
CA ALA A 46 -4.16 -12.49 -15.78
C ALA A 46 -5.40 -11.78 -15.20
N TRP A 47 -6.26 -12.49 -14.48
CA TRP A 47 -7.41 -11.90 -13.78
C TRP A 47 -6.96 -10.87 -12.72
N CYS A 48 -5.93 -11.18 -11.93
CA CYS A 48 -5.36 -10.23 -10.97
C CYS A 48 -4.76 -9.01 -11.68
N ARG A 49 -4.03 -9.22 -12.78
CA ARG A 49 -3.45 -8.13 -13.58
C ARG A 49 -4.53 -7.20 -14.14
N ILE A 50 -5.61 -7.74 -14.71
CA ILE A 50 -6.71 -6.92 -15.23
C ILE A 50 -7.38 -6.14 -14.09
N SER A 51 -7.70 -6.82 -13.00
CA SER A 51 -8.35 -6.22 -11.83
C SER A 51 -7.51 -5.11 -11.18
N LEU A 52 -6.20 -5.14 -11.39
CA LEU A 52 -5.27 -4.15 -10.87
C LEU A 52 -5.10 -2.94 -11.80
N LEU A 53 -5.06 -3.18 -13.11
CA LEU A 53 -4.63 -2.19 -14.10
C LEU A 53 -5.79 -1.53 -14.85
N SER A 54 -6.96 -2.18 -14.90
CA SER A 54 -8.14 -1.65 -15.57
C SER A 54 -9.19 -1.22 -14.54
N SER A 55 -9.68 0.01 -14.70
CA SER A 55 -10.88 0.48 -14.01
C SER A 55 -12.14 -0.19 -14.56
N ASP A 56 -12.09 -0.76 -15.76
CA ASP A 56 -13.21 -1.48 -16.33
C ASP A 56 -13.44 -2.76 -15.53
N THR A 57 -14.66 -2.89 -15.01
CA THR A 57 -15.04 -4.05 -14.22
C THR A 57 -15.01 -5.30 -15.09
N ILE A 58 -14.12 -6.24 -14.76
CA ILE A 58 -14.24 -7.64 -15.20
C ILE A 58 -15.64 -8.10 -14.83
N SER A 59 -16.29 -8.85 -15.74
CA SER A 59 -17.62 -9.36 -15.46
C SER A 59 -17.61 -10.20 -14.18
N HIS A 60 -18.65 -10.02 -13.37
CA HIS A 60 -18.80 -10.79 -12.13
C HIS A 60 -18.80 -12.30 -12.43
N SER A 61 -19.42 -12.73 -13.53
CA SER A 61 -19.41 -14.10 -14.04
C SER A 61 -18.01 -14.67 -14.22
N VAL A 62 -17.10 -13.91 -14.83
CA VAL A 62 -15.70 -14.30 -15.05
C VAL A 62 -14.98 -14.47 -13.71
N SER A 63 -15.14 -13.52 -12.79
CA SER A 63 -14.50 -13.59 -11.47
C SER A 63 -14.95 -14.82 -10.68
N MET A 64 -16.25 -15.15 -10.70
CA MET A 64 -16.77 -16.35 -10.05
C MET A 64 -16.24 -17.65 -10.66
N LYS A 65 -15.99 -17.68 -11.98
CA LYS A 65 -15.35 -18.83 -12.64
C LYS A 65 -13.88 -18.97 -12.22
N ILE A 66 -13.16 -17.87 -12.09
CA ILE A 66 -11.79 -17.85 -11.55
C ILE A 66 -11.76 -18.37 -10.11
N PHE A 67 -12.67 -17.95 -9.25
CA PHE A 67 -12.74 -18.41 -7.86
C PHE A 67 -13.06 -19.91 -7.73
N ASN A 68 -13.71 -20.50 -8.73
CA ASN A 68 -13.98 -21.93 -8.78
C ASN A 68 -12.80 -22.78 -9.27
N LEU A 69 -11.71 -22.16 -9.75
CA LEU A 69 -10.48 -22.89 -10.12
C LEU A 69 -9.88 -23.56 -8.88
N SER A 70 -9.29 -24.74 -9.09
CA SER A 70 -8.85 -25.60 -7.98
C SER A 70 -7.79 -24.91 -7.09
N ALA A 71 -6.91 -24.12 -7.71
CA ALA A 71 -5.87 -23.36 -7.02
C ALA A 71 -6.42 -22.30 -6.04
N ILE A 72 -7.58 -21.67 -6.30
CA ILE A 72 -8.21 -20.70 -5.39
C ILE A 72 -9.14 -21.42 -4.42
N LYS A 73 -10.05 -22.24 -4.94
CA LYS A 73 -11.11 -22.90 -4.18
C LYS A 73 -10.60 -23.78 -3.03
N SER A 74 -9.40 -24.34 -3.20
CA SER A 74 -8.76 -25.18 -2.17
C SER A 74 -8.16 -24.39 -1.01
N VAL A 75 -7.96 -23.07 -1.17
CA VAL A 75 -7.24 -22.22 -0.22
C VAL A 75 -8.14 -21.14 0.38
N VAL A 76 -9.10 -20.62 -0.39
CA VAL A 76 -9.91 -19.46 -0.02
C VAL A 76 -11.38 -19.71 -0.33
N THR A 77 -12.26 -19.33 0.61
CA THR A 77 -13.71 -19.28 0.41
C THR A 77 -14.15 -17.83 0.29
N ILE A 78 -14.93 -17.52 -0.75
CA ILE A 78 -15.45 -16.18 -1.03
C ILE A 78 -16.98 -16.33 -1.09
N GLU A 79 -17.67 -15.75 -0.10
CA GLU A 79 -19.12 -15.92 0.11
C GLU A 79 -19.91 -14.76 -0.50
N ASP A 80 -19.44 -13.52 -0.31
CA ASP A 80 -20.01 -12.30 -0.88
C ASP A 80 -19.01 -11.67 -1.87
N CYS A 81 -19.51 -11.16 -3.00
CA CYS A 81 -18.67 -10.69 -4.09
C CYS A 81 -19.27 -9.45 -4.79
N GLU A 82 -19.27 -8.32 -4.08
CA GLU A 82 -19.64 -7.02 -4.66
C GLU A 82 -18.45 -6.43 -5.44
N GLU A 83 -17.26 -6.48 -4.86
CA GLU A 83 -16.01 -6.06 -5.50
C GLU A 83 -15.05 -7.25 -5.56
N PRO A 84 -15.11 -8.09 -6.62
CA PRO A 84 -14.44 -9.38 -6.65
C PRO A 84 -12.97 -9.36 -6.24
N PHE A 85 -12.20 -8.39 -6.74
CA PHE A 85 -10.79 -8.28 -6.42
C PHE A 85 -10.52 -7.88 -4.96
N VAL A 86 -11.33 -6.97 -4.42
CA VAL A 86 -11.20 -6.53 -3.03
C VAL A 86 -11.64 -7.63 -2.07
N ASP A 87 -12.73 -8.33 -2.38
CA ASP A 87 -13.24 -9.43 -1.58
C ASP A 87 -12.29 -10.63 -1.61
N PHE A 88 -11.63 -10.90 -2.74
CA PHE A 88 -10.52 -11.85 -2.82
C PHE A 88 -9.37 -11.49 -1.89
N ILE A 89 -8.91 -10.23 -1.89
CA ILE A 89 -7.85 -9.75 -0.98
C ILE A 89 -8.26 -9.91 0.49
N LYS A 90 -9.49 -9.54 0.85
CA LYS A 90 -10.01 -9.72 2.21
C LYS A 90 -10.07 -11.20 2.60
N ALA A 91 -10.47 -12.06 1.68
CA ALA A 91 -10.56 -13.49 1.92
C ALA A 91 -9.17 -14.12 2.14
N LEU A 92 -8.13 -13.68 1.42
CA LEU A 92 -6.73 -14.06 1.71
C LEU A 92 -6.35 -13.71 3.16
N ASN A 93 -6.66 -12.49 3.63
CA ASN A 93 -6.37 -12.07 5.00
C ASN A 93 -7.10 -12.89 6.07
N LYS A 94 -8.36 -13.27 5.83
CA LYS A 94 -9.14 -14.14 6.74
C LYS A 94 -8.42 -15.48 6.95
N GLN A 95 -7.87 -16.06 5.89
CA GLN A 95 -7.15 -17.34 5.95
C GLN A 95 -5.78 -17.22 6.64
N VAL A 96 -5.06 -16.11 6.42
CA VAL A 96 -3.81 -15.81 7.16
C VAL A 96 -4.06 -15.74 8.65
N SER A 97 -5.12 -15.05 9.07
CA SER A 97 -5.48 -14.88 10.48
C SER A 97 -5.84 -16.21 11.13
N ALA A 98 -6.43 -17.14 10.38
CA ALA A 98 -6.71 -18.50 10.83
C ALA A 98 -5.46 -19.41 10.89
N GLN A 99 -4.31 -18.92 10.42
CA GLN A 99 -3.03 -19.67 10.30
C GLN A 99 -3.13 -20.99 9.54
N ASN A 100 -4.18 -21.16 8.72
CA ASN A 100 -4.38 -22.35 7.92
C ASN A 100 -3.57 -22.27 6.63
N GLN A 101 -2.80 -23.32 6.32
CA GLN A 101 -2.13 -23.51 5.03
C GLN A 101 -1.31 -22.29 4.54
N VAL A 102 -0.62 -21.59 5.44
CA VAL A 102 0.15 -20.36 5.13
C VAL A 102 1.11 -20.54 3.95
N PHE A 103 1.71 -21.73 3.80
CA PHE A 103 2.56 -22.05 2.66
C PHE A 103 1.81 -21.95 1.32
N ARG A 104 0.63 -22.59 1.20
CA ARG A 104 -0.19 -22.53 -0.02
C ARG A 104 -0.74 -21.14 -0.30
N LEU A 105 -1.05 -20.37 0.75
CA LEU A 105 -1.44 -18.96 0.60
C LEU A 105 -0.32 -18.13 0.00
N LYS A 106 0.94 -18.37 0.42
CA LYS A 106 2.11 -17.69 -0.17
C LYS A 106 2.33 -18.08 -1.62
N GLU A 107 2.18 -19.36 -1.97
CA GLU A 107 2.24 -19.81 -3.37
C GLU A 107 1.15 -19.15 -4.22
N LEU A 108 -0.10 -19.10 -3.72
CA LEU A 108 -1.19 -18.42 -4.39
C LEU A 108 -0.92 -16.92 -4.56
N CYS A 109 -0.40 -16.24 -3.52
CA CYS A 109 0.00 -14.84 -3.63
C CYS A 109 1.10 -14.62 -4.67
N GLU A 110 2.07 -15.53 -4.79
CA GLU A 110 3.11 -15.42 -5.82
C GLU A 110 2.53 -15.65 -7.22
N ILE A 111 1.55 -16.55 -7.39
CA ILE A 111 0.82 -16.72 -8.67
C ILE A 111 0.07 -15.44 -9.02
N CYS A 112 -0.67 -14.86 -8.06
CA CYS A 112 -1.51 -13.69 -8.29
C CYS A 112 -0.70 -12.41 -8.55
N PHE A 113 0.40 -12.21 -7.82
CA PHE A 113 1.07 -10.92 -7.70
C PHE A 113 2.57 -10.98 -7.98
N GLY A 114 3.13 -12.14 -8.32
CA GLY A 114 4.58 -12.35 -8.46
C GLY A 114 5.25 -11.47 -9.52
N ASN A 115 4.51 -10.91 -10.48
CA ASN A 115 5.04 -10.00 -11.50
C ASN A 115 4.43 -8.59 -11.45
N ILE A 116 3.79 -8.24 -10.33
CA ILE A 116 3.10 -6.95 -10.17
C ILE A 116 4.03 -5.74 -10.41
N ASP A 117 5.29 -5.82 -9.99
CA ASP A 117 6.33 -4.83 -10.17
C ASP A 117 6.55 -4.49 -11.66
N LYS A 118 6.56 -5.52 -12.51
CA LYS A 118 6.66 -5.35 -13.97
C LYS A 118 5.39 -4.75 -14.54
N TRP A 119 4.23 -5.22 -14.10
CA TRP A 119 2.93 -4.78 -14.62
C TRP A 119 2.68 -3.29 -14.37
N ILE A 120 3.06 -2.80 -13.19
CA ILE A 120 2.78 -1.42 -12.77
C ILE A 120 3.77 -0.41 -13.31
N SER A 121 5.00 -0.82 -13.64
CA SER A 121 6.08 0.10 -14.06
C SER A 121 5.67 1.00 -15.23
N ASN A 122 4.85 0.50 -16.16
CA ASN A 122 4.35 1.27 -17.31
C ASN A 122 3.31 2.35 -16.92
N TYR A 123 2.69 2.24 -15.74
CA TYR A 123 1.67 3.15 -15.25
C TYR A 123 2.22 4.22 -14.30
N LEU A 124 3.47 4.09 -13.85
CA LEU A 124 4.13 5.05 -12.97
C LEU A 124 4.84 6.18 -13.75
N THR A 125 4.32 6.53 -14.94
CA THR A 125 4.86 7.60 -15.79
C THR A 125 4.07 8.90 -15.61
N PRO A 126 4.68 10.08 -15.85
CA PRO A 126 3.97 11.36 -15.78
C PRO A 126 2.81 11.49 -16.77
N SER A 127 2.80 10.71 -17.85
CA SER A 127 1.73 10.69 -18.86
C SER A 127 0.49 9.89 -18.45
N THR A 128 0.58 9.08 -17.39
CA THR A 128 -0.58 8.29 -16.93
C THR A 128 -1.62 9.20 -16.30
N LEU A 129 -2.90 8.96 -16.62
CA LEU A 129 -4.04 9.69 -16.07
C LEU A 129 -4.09 9.57 -14.54
N ASP A 130 -4.39 10.69 -13.87
CA ASP A 130 -4.47 10.76 -12.40
C ASP A 130 -5.43 9.72 -11.80
N SER A 131 -6.62 9.57 -12.39
CA SER A 131 -7.62 8.58 -11.96
C SER A 131 -7.10 7.14 -12.03
N GLN A 132 -6.29 6.83 -13.05
CA GLN A 132 -5.71 5.50 -13.24
C GLN A 132 -4.59 5.23 -12.22
N VAL A 133 -3.74 6.23 -11.96
CA VAL A 133 -2.71 6.13 -10.92
C VAL A 133 -3.38 5.96 -9.54
N LEU A 134 -4.40 6.77 -9.23
CA LEU A 134 -5.13 6.66 -7.97
C LEU A 134 -5.82 5.30 -7.82
N TYR A 135 -6.45 4.79 -8.87
CA TYR A 135 -7.06 3.45 -8.88
C TYR A 135 -6.03 2.37 -8.54
N LEU A 136 -4.89 2.40 -9.23
CA LEU A 136 -3.79 1.47 -9.03
C LEU A 136 -3.28 1.49 -7.59
N PHE A 137 -2.94 2.68 -7.08
CA PHE A 137 -2.48 2.85 -5.71
C PHE A 137 -3.52 2.39 -4.69
N THR A 138 -4.81 2.65 -4.94
CA THR A 138 -5.91 2.20 -4.08
C THR A 138 -5.91 0.68 -3.97
N LYS A 139 -5.89 -0.04 -5.09
CA LYS A 139 -5.90 -1.52 -5.09
C LYS A 139 -4.64 -2.12 -4.45
N ILE A 140 -3.45 -1.57 -4.72
CA ILE A 140 -2.20 -2.05 -4.10
C ILE A 140 -2.17 -1.74 -2.60
N SER A 141 -2.65 -0.58 -2.19
CA SER A 141 -2.68 -0.20 -0.77
C SER A 141 -3.58 -1.12 0.06
N LEU A 142 -4.70 -1.60 -0.52
CA LEU A 142 -5.54 -2.63 0.09
C LEU A 142 -4.81 -3.97 0.18
N LEU A 143 -4.04 -4.35 -0.84
CA LEU A 143 -3.20 -5.54 -0.80
C LEU A 143 -2.16 -5.47 0.34
N PHE A 144 -1.51 -4.32 0.54
CA PHE A 144 -0.63 -4.13 1.71
C PHE A 144 -1.41 -4.20 3.02
N TYR A 145 -2.52 -3.47 3.12
CA TYR A 145 -3.31 -3.37 4.34
C TYR A 145 -3.81 -4.73 4.84
N TYR A 146 -4.28 -5.59 3.93
CA TYR A 146 -4.83 -6.89 4.26
C TYR A 146 -3.80 -8.02 4.21
N CYS A 147 -2.83 -7.99 3.28
CA CYS A 147 -2.00 -9.15 2.99
C CYS A 147 -0.50 -8.96 3.26
N ALA A 148 -0.06 -7.90 3.96
CA ALA A 148 1.36 -7.68 4.26
C ALA A 148 2.14 -8.93 4.75
N PRO A 149 1.61 -9.79 5.65
CA PRO A 149 2.31 -11.02 6.06
C PRO A 149 2.53 -12.06 4.96
N LEU A 150 1.72 -12.02 3.89
CA LEU A 150 1.90 -12.84 2.69
C LEU A 150 2.92 -12.23 1.72
N LEU A 151 2.95 -10.90 1.63
CA LEU A 151 3.89 -10.18 0.75
C LEU A 151 5.33 -10.23 1.28
N TYR A 152 5.50 -10.30 2.60
CA TYR A 152 6.79 -10.25 3.26
C TYR A 152 7.35 -11.63 3.63
N GLN A 153 8.64 -11.81 3.33
CA GLN A 153 9.39 -12.97 3.77
C GLN A 153 10.79 -12.54 4.19
N LYS A 154 11.05 -12.51 5.50
CA LYS A 154 12.34 -12.08 6.09
C LYS A 154 13.55 -12.81 5.52
N SER A 155 13.41 -14.09 5.16
CA SER A 155 14.50 -14.89 4.59
C SER A 155 14.78 -14.61 3.09
N LYS A 156 13.94 -13.83 2.41
CA LYS A 156 14.06 -13.53 0.97
C LYS A 156 14.17 -12.02 0.77
N SER A 157 15.37 -11.55 0.46
CA SER A 157 15.64 -10.13 0.19
C SER A 157 14.85 -9.57 -1.01
N ILE A 158 14.47 -10.43 -1.96
CA ILE A 158 13.66 -10.10 -3.14
C ILE A 158 12.24 -10.68 -2.97
N CYS A 159 11.62 -10.44 -1.81
CA CYS A 159 10.22 -10.77 -1.61
C CYS A 159 9.30 -9.73 -2.29
N LEU A 160 8.03 -10.08 -2.44
CA LEU A 160 7.03 -9.26 -3.12
C LEU A 160 6.89 -7.87 -2.48
N LEU A 161 6.86 -7.80 -1.15
CA LEU A 161 6.81 -6.54 -0.43
C LEU A 161 7.99 -5.64 -0.80
N ASN A 162 9.21 -6.17 -0.83
CA ASN A 162 10.41 -5.37 -1.10
C ASN A 162 10.41 -4.81 -2.53
N ARG A 163 9.98 -5.62 -3.51
CA ARG A 163 9.84 -5.16 -4.89
C ARG A 163 8.79 -4.07 -5.03
N LEU A 164 7.65 -4.23 -4.38
CA LEU A 164 6.59 -3.21 -4.39
C LEU A 164 7.00 -1.93 -3.67
N VAL A 165 7.66 -2.04 -2.52
CA VAL A 165 8.20 -0.88 -1.80
C VAL A 165 9.17 -0.10 -2.68
N THR A 166 10.12 -0.77 -3.32
CA THR A 166 11.14 -0.12 -4.13
C THR A 166 10.60 0.49 -5.43
N VAL A 167 9.58 -0.11 -6.04
CA VAL A 167 8.99 0.41 -7.29
C VAL A 167 7.96 1.52 -7.03
N LEU A 168 7.15 1.40 -5.98
CA LEU A 168 5.95 2.24 -5.79
C LEU A 168 6.06 3.22 -4.64
N LEU A 169 6.64 2.82 -3.51
CA LEU A 169 6.60 3.62 -2.28
C LEU A 169 7.88 4.39 -2.01
N LEU A 170 9.04 3.80 -2.28
CA LEU A 170 10.34 4.39 -2.03
C LEU A 170 11.23 4.21 -3.27
N PRO A 171 10.80 4.72 -4.46
CA PRO A 171 11.66 4.71 -5.63
C PRO A 171 12.89 5.58 -5.40
N THR A 172 13.93 5.37 -6.22
CA THR A 172 15.23 6.03 -6.07
C THR A 172 15.08 7.55 -6.02
N GLU A 173 14.17 8.11 -6.80
CA GLU A 173 13.83 9.52 -6.85
C GLU A 173 13.40 10.05 -5.47
N VAL A 174 12.52 9.33 -4.77
CA VAL A 174 12.04 9.70 -3.43
C VAL A 174 13.16 9.60 -2.40
N LEU A 175 13.99 8.54 -2.49
CA LEU A 175 15.15 8.38 -1.61
C LEU A 175 16.19 9.48 -1.81
N MET A 176 16.32 10.00 -3.03
CA MET A 176 17.15 11.15 -3.37
C MET A 176 16.50 12.50 -3.03
N GLY A 177 15.25 12.52 -2.57
CA GLY A 177 14.52 13.76 -2.27
C GLY A 177 14.11 14.56 -3.50
N LYS A 178 14.00 13.90 -4.67
CA LYS A 178 13.50 14.54 -5.89
C LYS A 178 11.99 14.75 -5.79
N PRO A 179 11.44 15.79 -6.43
CA PRO A 179 10.00 15.99 -6.48
C PRO A 179 9.32 14.84 -7.22
N LEU A 180 8.23 14.34 -6.63
CA LEU A 180 7.34 13.36 -7.25
C LEU A 180 6.45 14.03 -8.29
N SER A 181 5.97 13.23 -9.25
CA SER A 181 4.92 13.70 -10.15
C SER A 181 3.63 13.98 -9.37
N PRO A 182 2.86 15.02 -9.73
CA PRO A 182 1.69 15.42 -8.96
C PRO A 182 0.63 14.32 -8.81
N ASN A 183 0.40 13.53 -9.87
CA ASN A 183 -0.53 12.40 -9.86
C ASN A 183 -0.11 11.28 -8.88
N ILE A 184 1.18 10.95 -8.82
CA ILE A 184 1.70 9.95 -7.86
C ILE A 184 1.60 10.49 -6.45
N LEU A 185 1.99 11.75 -6.21
CA LEU A 185 1.87 12.35 -4.88
C LEU A 185 0.41 12.36 -4.41
N HIS A 186 -0.52 12.76 -5.29
CA HIS A 186 -1.95 12.74 -4.98
C HIS A 186 -2.44 11.33 -4.60
N ALA A 187 -2.08 10.33 -5.39
CA ALA A 187 -2.44 8.94 -5.11
C ALA A 187 -1.86 8.45 -3.78
N ILE A 188 -0.61 8.81 -3.47
CA ILE A 188 0.03 8.48 -2.20
C ILE A 188 -0.67 9.18 -1.05
N GLU A 189 -0.99 10.47 -1.14
CA GLU A 189 -1.72 11.17 -0.07
C GLU A 189 -3.05 10.46 0.26
N LYS A 190 -3.76 9.95 -0.74
CA LYS A 190 -5.01 9.22 -0.52
C LYS A 190 -4.83 7.83 0.09
N THR A 191 -3.69 7.18 -0.13
CA THR A 191 -3.52 5.73 0.15
C THR A 191 -2.41 5.42 1.16
N TRP A 192 -1.57 6.38 1.52
CA TRP A 192 -0.38 6.22 2.38
C TRP A 192 -0.71 5.53 3.72
N HIS A 193 -1.83 5.92 4.33
CA HIS A 193 -2.28 5.37 5.61
C HIS A 193 -2.54 3.85 5.55
N LEU A 194 -3.01 3.32 4.43
CA LEU A 194 -3.23 1.89 4.23
C LEU A 194 -1.91 1.13 4.11
N PHE A 195 -0.93 1.70 3.40
CA PHE A 195 0.43 1.16 3.34
C PHE A 195 1.08 1.11 4.72
N MET A 196 1.01 2.22 5.47
CA MET A 196 1.54 2.28 6.83
C MET A 196 0.89 1.23 7.73
N LYS A 197 -0.45 1.18 7.77
CA LYS A 197 -1.18 0.19 8.57
C LYS A 197 -0.85 -1.25 8.18
N GLY A 198 -0.67 -1.53 6.89
CA GLY A 198 -0.28 -2.85 6.40
C GLY A 198 1.12 -3.26 6.86
N ILE A 199 2.12 -2.42 6.60
CA ILE A 199 3.52 -2.70 6.93
C ILE A 199 3.73 -2.74 8.44
N PHE A 200 3.03 -1.91 9.22
CA PHE A 200 3.14 -1.87 10.68
C PHE A 200 2.64 -3.15 11.38
N LYS A 201 1.77 -3.94 10.73
CA LYS A 201 1.38 -5.27 11.21
C LYS A 201 2.52 -6.29 11.19
N LEU A 202 3.61 -5.99 10.48
CA LEU A 202 4.82 -6.80 10.49
C LEU A 202 5.67 -6.47 11.72
N ASP A 203 6.58 -7.37 12.08
CA ASP A 203 7.45 -7.23 13.26
C ASP A 203 8.53 -6.15 13.05
N HIS A 204 8.13 -4.87 13.14
CA HIS A 204 9.03 -3.73 13.02
C HIS A 204 9.98 -3.56 14.22
N VAL A 205 9.67 -4.19 15.37
CA VAL A 205 10.52 -4.11 16.55
C VAL A 205 11.78 -4.96 16.38
N SER A 206 11.62 -6.18 15.85
CA SER A 206 12.74 -7.12 15.68
C SER A 206 13.30 -7.18 14.25
N ASP A 207 12.65 -6.52 13.29
CA ASP A 207 13.07 -6.48 11.89
C ASP A 207 13.52 -5.07 11.46
N PRO A 208 14.85 -4.83 11.39
CA PRO A 208 15.40 -3.52 11.01
C PRO A 208 14.99 -3.06 9.61
N TYR A 209 14.70 -3.99 8.69
CA TYR A 209 14.26 -3.63 7.35
C TYR A 209 12.85 -3.01 7.39
N ILE A 210 11.94 -3.60 8.18
CA ILE A 210 10.58 -3.08 8.34
C ILE A 210 10.59 -1.74 9.08
N ASP A 211 11.33 -1.60 10.18
CA ASP A 211 11.45 -0.30 10.88
C ASP A 211 12.01 0.78 9.96
N ARG A 212 13.04 0.46 9.17
CA ARG A 212 13.60 1.41 8.20
C ARG A 212 12.58 1.80 7.15
N THR A 213 11.84 0.85 6.60
CA THR A 213 10.82 1.12 5.58
C THR A 213 9.73 2.05 6.12
N LEU A 214 9.21 1.78 7.32
CA LEU A 214 8.21 2.63 7.97
C LEU A 214 8.77 4.03 8.27
N LYS A 215 10.00 4.11 8.78
CA LYS A 215 10.69 5.38 9.04
C LYS A 215 10.85 6.19 7.75
N ASP A 216 11.31 5.57 6.67
CA ASP A 216 11.49 6.23 5.38
C ASP A 216 10.15 6.69 4.78
N LEU A 217 9.09 5.89 4.91
CA LEU A 217 7.73 6.31 4.52
C LEU A 217 7.25 7.57 5.24
N ILE A 218 7.70 7.80 6.47
CA ILE A 218 7.38 9.01 7.23
C ILE A 218 8.30 10.16 6.78
N ILE A 219 9.61 9.97 6.86
CA ILE A 219 10.59 11.04 6.64
C ILE A 219 10.55 11.57 5.21
N ARG A 220 10.34 10.68 4.23
CA ARG A 220 10.34 11.07 2.82
C ARG A 220 9.05 11.73 2.39
N TYR A 221 7.90 11.38 2.97
CA TYR A 221 6.61 11.89 2.52
C TYR A 221 6.03 13.03 3.33
N VAL A 222 6.29 13.12 4.64
CA VAL A 222 5.79 14.22 5.47
C VAL A 222 6.10 15.61 4.90
N PRO A 223 7.29 15.88 4.33
CA PRO A 223 7.58 17.16 3.67
C PRO A 223 6.69 17.50 2.46
N HIS A 224 6.07 16.50 1.85
CA HIS A 224 5.23 16.65 0.66
C HIS A 224 3.75 16.70 0.96
N PHE A 225 3.31 16.26 2.15
CA PHE A 225 1.91 16.23 2.50
C PHE A 225 1.35 17.61 2.80
N SER A 226 0.07 17.79 2.44
CA SER A 226 -0.72 18.91 2.94
C SER A 226 -0.75 18.93 4.47
N THR A 227 -0.51 20.09 5.06
CA THR A 227 -0.55 20.26 6.52
C THR A 227 -1.98 20.23 7.06
N SER A 228 -2.96 20.74 6.30
CA SER A 228 -4.36 20.85 6.74
C SER A 228 -5.16 19.55 6.58
N ASN A 229 -4.81 18.72 5.59
CA ASN A 229 -5.46 17.44 5.32
C ASN A 229 -4.42 16.34 5.17
N THR A 230 -3.62 16.16 6.21
CA THR A 230 -2.50 15.21 6.20
C THR A 230 -3.02 13.75 6.22
N PRO A 231 -2.43 12.84 5.43
CA PRO A 231 -2.75 11.41 5.47
C PRO A 231 -2.53 10.78 6.86
N ILE A 232 -1.73 11.41 7.71
CA ILE A 232 -1.47 10.96 9.10
C ILE A 232 -2.76 10.99 9.94
N MET A 233 -3.73 11.84 9.62
CA MET A 233 -5.02 11.83 10.33
C MET A 233 -5.75 10.49 10.22
N ASN A 234 -5.53 9.74 9.14
CA ASN A 234 -6.21 8.46 8.87
C ASN A 234 -5.59 7.27 9.63
N ILE A 235 -4.52 7.49 10.40
CA ILE A 235 -3.91 6.46 11.26
C ILE A 235 -4.17 6.69 12.76
N LEU A 236 -4.89 7.76 13.13
CA LEU A 236 -5.18 8.14 14.51
C LEU A 236 -6.09 7.16 15.26
N ASP A 237 -6.73 6.23 14.56
CA ASP A 237 -7.50 5.13 15.11
C ASP A 237 -6.62 4.08 15.83
N SER A 238 -5.33 3.98 15.49
CA SER A 238 -4.38 3.10 16.17
C SER A 238 -3.38 3.90 17.00
N ALA A 239 -3.42 3.72 18.32
CA ALA A 239 -2.52 4.40 19.25
C ALA A 239 -1.05 4.03 19.02
N GLU A 240 -0.77 2.77 18.68
CA GLU A 240 0.59 2.26 18.45
C GLU A 240 1.23 2.91 17.22
N ILE A 241 0.54 2.86 16.08
CA ILE A 241 1.06 3.40 14.82
C ILE A 241 1.17 4.93 14.88
N THR A 242 0.24 5.59 15.59
CA THR A 242 0.26 7.03 15.81
C THR A 242 1.46 7.41 16.66
N THR A 243 1.69 6.68 17.75
CA THR A 243 2.84 6.89 18.63
C THR A 243 4.15 6.74 17.86
N TYR A 244 4.29 5.64 17.12
CA TYR A 244 5.45 5.38 16.29
C TYR A 244 5.67 6.52 15.28
N THR A 245 4.62 6.93 14.58
CA THR A 245 4.71 7.99 13.56
C THR A 245 5.15 9.31 14.15
N LEU A 246 4.55 9.73 15.27
CA LEU A 246 4.90 10.97 15.95
C LEU A 246 6.34 10.94 16.48
N GLU A 247 6.79 9.83 17.05
CA GLU A 247 8.19 9.70 17.49
C GLU A 247 9.16 9.87 16.33
N LYS A 248 8.90 9.25 15.18
CA LYS A 248 9.78 9.41 14.00
C LYS A 248 9.72 10.83 13.44
N ILE A 249 8.56 11.50 13.47
CA ILE A 249 8.44 12.91 13.08
C ILE A 249 9.26 13.79 14.03
N THR A 250 9.07 13.67 15.34
CA THR A 250 9.81 14.43 16.35
C THR A 250 11.32 14.26 16.16
N ASN A 251 11.78 13.02 16.06
CA ASN A 251 13.20 12.70 15.96
C ASN A 251 13.85 13.15 14.64
N SER A 252 13.07 13.32 13.57
CA SER A 252 13.60 13.63 12.23
C SER A 252 13.40 15.08 11.80
N PHE A 253 12.50 15.82 12.43
CA PHE A 253 12.15 17.18 12.01
C PHE A 253 12.23 18.23 13.13
N LEU A 254 12.08 17.83 14.40
CA LEU A 254 11.96 18.78 15.51
C LEU A 254 13.20 18.82 16.40
N LEU A 255 13.88 17.70 16.62
CA LEU A 255 15.12 17.70 17.38
C LEU A 255 16.20 18.52 16.68
N HIS A 256 16.97 19.27 17.45
CA HIS A 256 18.11 20.04 16.98
C HIS A 256 19.15 19.16 16.27
N SER A 257 19.33 17.93 16.77
CA SER A 257 20.21 16.93 16.18
C SER A 257 19.77 16.45 14.78
N ALA A 258 18.50 16.62 14.43
CA ALA A 258 17.94 16.15 13.16
C ALA A 258 18.43 16.94 11.94
N ARG A 259 18.95 18.17 12.15
CA ARG A 259 19.44 19.07 11.07
C ARG A 259 18.45 19.21 9.90
N SER A 260 17.15 19.20 10.22
CA SER A 260 16.10 19.37 9.22
C SER A 260 16.09 20.79 8.65
N SER A 261 15.59 20.95 7.43
CA SER A 261 15.38 22.29 6.85
C SER A 261 14.29 23.02 7.61
N GLU A 262 14.35 24.35 7.65
CA GLU A 262 13.35 25.17 8.34
C GLU A 262 11.93 24.92 7.79
N GLU A 263 11.81 24.73 6.47
CA GLU A 263 10.54 24.41 5.82
C GLU A 263 9.97 23.07 6.30
N ASN A 264 10.81 22.04 6.44
CA ASN A 264 10.37 20.72 6.90
C ASN A 264 10.01 20.73 8.38
N THR A 265 10.78 21.45 9.22
CA THR A 265 10.43 21.68 10.63
C THR A 265 9.09 22.41 10.74
N PHE A 266 8.87 23.47 9.95
CA PHE A 266 7.60 24.19 9.94
C PHE A 266 6.43 23.30 9.52
N LYS A 267 6.58 22.53 8.44
CA LYS A 267 5.57 21.57 7.98
C LYS A 267 5.24 20.54 9.06
N ALA A 268 6.26 19.94 9.70
CA ALA A 268 6.07 18.98 10.78
C ALA A 268 5.27 19.58 11.96
N LEU A 269 5.60 20.81 12.39
CA LEU A 269 4.85 21.51 13.43
C LEU A 269 3.39 21.73 13.03
N LYS A 270 3.14 22.14 11.79
CA LYS A 270 1.77 22.36 11.28
C LYS A 270 0.99 21.06 11.16
N THR A 271 1.62 19.98 10.72
CA THR A 271 1.02 18.64 10.72
C THR A 271 0.60 18.22 12.14
N ILE A 272 1.48 18.39 13.14
CA ILE A 272 1.16 18.08 14.54
C ILE A 272 0.02 18.97 15.06
N GLN A 273 0.05 20.27 14.73
CA GLN A 273 -1.02 21.20 15.08
C GLN A 273 -2.37 20.72 14.54
N SER A 274 -2.44 20.34 13.27
CA SER A 274 -3.68 19.85 12.66
C SER A 274 -4.14 18.51 13.26
N ILE A 275 -3.22 17.62 13.66
CA ILE A 275 -3.56 16.38 14.37
C ILE A 275 -4.17 16.67 15.75
N LEU A 276 -3.63 17.62 16.50
CA LEU A 276 -4.18 18.04 17.79
C LEU A 276 -5.57 18.67 17.63
N GLN A 277 -5.79 19.48 16.60
CA GLN A 277 -7.08 20.13 16.33
C GLN A 277 -8.24 19.17 16.06
N VAL A 278 -7.94 17.99 15.49
CA VAL A 278 -8.96 16.95 15.22
C VAL A 278 -9.04 15.88 16.31
N SER A 279 -8.16 15.94 17.32
CA SER A 279 -8.14 14.99 18.43
C SER A 279 -9.01 15.52 19.57
N PHE A 280 -10.13 14.87 19.84
CA PHE A 280 -11.07 15.26 20.90
C PHE A 280 -10.97 14.40 22.17
N ASP A 281 -10.21 13.31 22.11
CA ASP A 281 -10.02 12.38 23.23
C ASP A 281 -8.81 12.80 24.08
N LEU A 282 -9.03 13.03 25.37
CA LEU A 282 -7.99 13.51 26.30
C LEU A 282 -6.80 12.54 26.39
N PRO A 283 -6.97 11.21 26.57
CA PRO A 283 -5.87 10.25 26.49
C PRO A 283 -5.05 10.36 25.20
N ARG A 284 -5.71 10.50 24.04
CA ARG A 284 -5.04 10.70 22.75
C ARG A 284 -4.23 11.99 22.72
N ILE A 285 -4.81 13.12 23.15
CA ILE A 285 -4.11 14.41 23.23
C ILE A 285 -2.88 14.28 24.13
N GLN A 286 -3.03 13.71 25.33
CA GLN A 286 -1.91 13.50 26.26
C GLN A 286 -0.80 12.65 25.64
N ASN A 287 -1.17 11.60 24.90
CA ASN A 287 -0.19 10.77 24.22
C ASN A 287 0.54 11.55 23.12
N ILE A 288 -0.18 12.27 22.26
CA ILE A 288 0.42 13.11 21.21
C ILE A 288 1.39 14.10 21.84
N THR A 289 0.93 14.88 22.83
CA THR A 289 1.74 15.88 23.52
C THR A 289 3.01 15.25 24.10
N ARG A 290 2.91 14.11 24.80
CA ARG A 290 4.07 13.41 25.36
C ARG A 290 5.13 13.06 24.31
N LYS A 291 4.71 12.71 23.09
CA LYS A 291 5.62 12.28 22.01
C LYS A 291 6.26 13.43 21.22
N VAL A 292 5.68 14.63 21.28
CA VAL A 292 6.18 15.79 20.52
C VAL A 292 6.82 16.86 21.39
N LEU A 293 6.48 16.95 22.68
CA LEU A 293 6.82 18.08 23.55
C LEU A 293 8.33 18.36 23.62
N SER A 294 9.17 17.33 23.73
CA SER A 294 10.62 17.51 23.77
C SER A 294 11.17 18.17 22.50
N GLY A 295 10.76 17.69 21.33
CA GLY A 295 11.17 18.28 20.05
C GLY A 295 10.61 19.69 19.87
N VAL A 296 9.38 19.96 20.30
CA VAL A 296 8.80 21.31 20.25
C VAL A 296 9.63 22.29 21.09
N PHE A 297 10.08 21.89 22.29
CA PHE A 297 10.97 22.74 23.09
C PHE A 297 12.34 22.93 22.45
N GLU A 298 12.91 21.91 21.82
CA GLU A 298 14.15 22.08 21.06
C GLU A 298 14.01 23.08 19.91
N VAL A 299 12.88 23.07 19.19
CA VAL A 299 12.59 24.09 18.17
C VAL A 299 12.50 25.49 18.79
N ILE A 300 11.82 25.64 19.94
CA ILE A 300 11.68 26.95 20.61
C ILE A 300 13.04 27.53 21.00
N ILE A 301 13.96 26.69 21.46
CA ILE A 301 15.28 27.11 21.95
C ILE A 301 16.25 27.35 20.79
N PHE A 302 16.29 26.46 19.80
CA PHE A 302 17.39 26.37 18.85
C PHE A 302 17.02 26.64 17.38
N ASN A 303 15.74 26.85 17.04
CA ASN A 303 15.29 26.97 15.65
C ASN A 303 14.57 28.30 15.38
N SER A 304 14.68 28.82 14.15
CA SER A 304 14.01 30.04 13.71
C SER A 304 12.48 29.94 13.72
N GLN A 305 11.93 28.72 13.64
CA GLN A 305 10.50 28.42 13.69
C GLN A 305 9.88 28.48 15.10
N LYS A 306 10.48 29.25 16.03
CA LYS A 306 10.01 29.36 17.42
C LYS A 306 8.55 29.82 17.52
N SER A 307 8.09 30.71 16.63
CA SER A 307 6.72 31.24 16.67
C SER A 307 5.69 30.14 16.42
N ALA A 308 5.91 29.32 15.39
CA ALA A 308 5.06 28.17 15.07
C ALA A 308 5.05 27.14 16.21
N ALA A 309 6.20 26.90 16.86
CA ALA A 309 6.29 26.01 18.00
C ALA A 309 5.56 26.56 19.24
N LEU A 310 5.66 27.87 19.52
CA LEU A 310 4.92 28.51 20.62
C LEU A 310 3.40 28.45 20.40
N ASP A 311 2.94 28.60 19.15
CA ASP A 311 1.51 28.49 18.84
C ASP A 311 0.97 27.07 19.05
N LEU A 312 1.81 26.05 18.89
CA LEU A 312 1.46 24.67 19.20
C LEU A 312 1.32 24.43 20.71
N VAL A 313 2.15 25.05 21.54
CA VAL A 313 2.12 24.91 23.02
C VAL A 313 0.91 25.62 23.64
N LYS A 314 0.38 26.65 22.99
CA LYS A 314 -0.82 27.37 23.46
C LYS A 314 -2.12 26.57 23.28
N PHE A 315 -2.09 25.50 22.48
CA PHE A 315 -3.22 24.63 22.21
C PHE A 315 -3.37 23.57 23.31
#